data_AF-A0A662H4G5-F1
#
_entry.id   AF-A0A662H4G5-F1
#
_cell.length_a   1.000
_cell.length_b   1.000
_cell.length_c   1.000
_cell.angle_alpha   90.00
_cell.angle_beta   90.00
_cell.angle_gamma   90.00
#
_symmetry.space_group_name_H-M   'P 1'
#
loop_
_entity.id
_entity.type
_entity.pdbx_description
1 polymer ?
#
loop_
_entity_poly.entity_id
_entity_poly.type
_entity_poly.pdbx_seq_one_letter_code
_entity_poly.pdbx_strand_id
1 'polypeptide(L)'
;MTEQQASLDDELRMLREIEDEVQSILRRSRNVQMRMGERIHYFKLNGLSKFDDVWKAVEKMDAILISLDGLGLNDLRRFVTELKRRVSNGSIYLIRWPILLILPRHMKLVVHS
;
A
#
# COMPACT_ATOMS: atom_id res chain seq x y z
N MET A 1 32.25 10.39 -21.46
CA MET A 1 31.02 10.11 -20.71
C MET A 1 30.41 8.88 -21.34
N THR A 2 30.30 7.80 -20.58
CA THR A 2 30.07 6.43 -21.06
C THR A 2 28.59 6.18 -21.35
N GLU A 3 28.29 5.45 -22.42
CA GLU A 3 26.93 5.11 -22.91
C GLU A 3 25.99 4.53 -21.84
N GLN A 4 26.55 3.89 -20.80
CA GLN A 4 25.81 3.38 -19.64
C GLN A 4 25.12 4.48 -18.83
N GLN A 5 25.71 5.67 -18.75
CA GLN A 5 25.14 6.79 -17.99
C GLN A 5 23.95 7.40 -18.75
N ALA A 6 24.06 7.50 -20.08
CA ALA A 6 22.97 7.96 -20.93
C ALA A 6 21.76 7.01 -20.90
N SER A 7 22.01 5.69 -20.90
CA SER A 7 20.95 4.69 -20.77
C SER A 7 20.20 4.76 -19.44
N LEU A 8 20.90 5.05 -18.33
CA LEU A 8 20.28 5.21 -17.01
C LEU A 8 19.43 6.48 -16.95
N ASP A 9 19.92 7.57 -17.54
CA ASP A 9 19.21 8.84 -17.59
C ASP A 9 17.91 8.73 -18.43
N ASP A 10 17.94 7.98 -19.54
CA ASP A 10 16.75 7.70 -20.34
C ASP A 10 15.72 6.85 -19.58
N GLU A 11 16.17 5.83 -18.83
CA GLU A 11 15.29 5.00 -18.00
C GLU A 11 14.62 5.83 -16.90
N LEU A 12 15.37 6.69 -16.21
CA LEU A 12 14.84 7.60 -15.19
C LEU A 12 13.84 8.61 -15.78
N ARG A 13 14.07 9.07 -17.01
CA ARG A 13 13.15 9.94 -17.73
C ARG A 13 11.83 9.22 -18.03
N MET A 14 11.88 8.00 -18.54
CA MET A 14 10.67 7.20 -18.80
C MET A 14 9.87 6.96 -17.52
N LEU A 15 10.54 6.65 -16.40
CA LEU A 15 9.86 6.46 -15.11
C LEU A 15 9.12 7.72 -14.64
N ARG A 16 9.69 8.90 -14.86
CA ARG A 16 9.01 10.19 -14.55
C ARG A 16 7.82 10.44 -15.45
N GLU A 17 7.92 10.14 -16.75
CA GLU A 17 6.81 10.29 -17.69
C GLU A 17 5.63 9.38 -17.30
N ILE A 18 5.91 8.14 -16.89
CA ILE A 18 4.91 7.21 -16.36
C ILE A 18 4.29 7.76 -15.06
N GLU A 19 5.10 8.27 -14.13
CA GLU A 19 4.61 8.86 -12.89
C GLU A 19 3.67 10.04 -13.15
N ASP A 20 4.05 10.95 -14.06
CA ASP A 20 3.27 12.12 -14.44
C ASP A 20 1.92 11.71 -15.07
N GLU A 21 1.92 10.69 -15.92
CA GLU A 21 0.70 10.16 -16.54
C GLU A 21 -0.23 9.54 -15.47
N VAL A 22 0.31 8.74 -14.56
CA VAL A 22 -0.45 8.19 -13.43
C VAL A 22 -1.05 9.31 -12.58
N GLN A 23 -0.28 10.35 -12.25
CA GLN A 23 -0.79 11.49 -11.49
C GLN A 23 -1.88 12.26 -12.24
N SER A 24 -1.77 12.39 -13.56
CA SER A 24 -2.80 13.01 -14.41
C SER A 24 -4.12 12.24 -14.36
N ILE A 25 -4.08 10.91 -14.45
CA ILE A 25 -5.26 10.05 -14.32
C ILE A 25 -5.90 10.23 -12.94
N LEU A 26 -5.11 10.23 -11.87
CA LEU A 26 -5.59 10.43 -10.50
C LEU A 26 -6.23 11.82 -10.29
N ARG A 27 -5.70 12.87 -10.92
CA ARG A 27 -6.29 14.22 -10.86
C ARG A 27 -7.64 14.28 -11.57
N ARG A 28 -7.79 13.56 -12.70
CA ARG A 28 -9.06 13.49 -13.45
C ARG A 28 -10.13 12.71 -12.69
N SER A 29 -9.76 11.63 -11.99
CA SER A 29 -10.73 10.82 -11.22
C SER A 29 -11.27 11.54 -9.99
N ARG A 30 -10.49 12.43 -9.34
CA ARG A 30 -10.95 13.27 -8.22
C ARG A 30 -12.17 14.14 -8.55
N ASN A 31 -12.35 14.52 -9.81
CA ASN A 31 -13.48 15.36 -10.24
C ASN A 31 -14.77 14.57 -10.50
N VAL A 32 -14.73 13.23 -10.48
CA VAL A 32 -15.85 12.37 -10.93
C VAL A 32 -16.57 11.67 -9.76
N GLN A 33 -15.97 11.59 -8.58
CA GLN A 33 -16.48 10.72 -7.49
C GLN A 33 -16.46 11.40 -6.11
N MET A 34 -17.35 12.37 -5.91
CA MET A 34 -17.90 12.67 -4.58
C MET A 34 -19.14 11.78 -4.30
N ARG A 35 -19.00 10.46 -4.52
CA ARG A 35 -19.88 9.47 -3.87
C ARG A 35 -19.04 8.84 -2.78
N MET A 36 -19.47 8.95 -1.52
CA MET A 36 -18.82 8.32 -0.37
C MET A 36 -18.37 6.90 -0.75
N GLY A 37 -17.07 6.61 -0.78
CA GLY A 37 -16.62 5.33 -1.32
C GLY A 37 -15.18 5.03 -0.98
N GLU A 38 -15.00 4.22 0.06
CA GLU A 38 -13.88 3.30 0.26
C GLU A 38 -12.48 3.92 0.12
N ARG A 39 -11.93 4.40 1.24
CA ARG A 39 -10.55 4.90 1.30
C ARG A 39 -9.58 3.73 1.40
N ILE A 40 -8.52 3.77 0.61
CA ILE A 40 -7.36 2.89 0.80
C ILE A 40 -6.30 3.68 1.57
N HIS A 41 -5.95 3.24 2.77
CA HIS A 41 -4.84 3.83 3.54
C HIS A 41 -3.54 3.13 3.19
N TYR A 42 -2.46 3.90 3.01
CA TYR A 42 -1.14 3.35 2.80
C TYR A 42 -0.23 3.71 3.99
N PHE A 43 0.30 2.68 4.67
CA PHE A 43 1.23 2.82 5.77
C PHE A 43 2.60 2.28 5.38
N LYS A 44 3.63 3.12 5.51
CA LYS A 44 5.03 2.71 5.43
C LYS A 44 5.60 2.61 6.85
N LEU A 45 5.76 1.38 7.34
CA LEU A 45 6.14 1.09 8.74
C LEU A 45 7.67 1.14 8.91
N ASN A 46 8.22 2.34 8.93
CA ASN A 46 9.62 2.56 9.33
C ASN A 46 9.76 2.58 10.87
N GLY A 47 9.47 1.44 11.51
CA GLY A 47 9.46 1.28 12.99
C GLY A 47 8.06 1.26 13.63
N LEU A 48 8.00 1.23 14.96
CA LEU A 48 6.78 0.96 15.75
C LEU A 48 5.78 2.14 15.83
N SER A 49 6.20 3.37 15.50
CA SER A 49 5.43 4.60 15.78
C SER A 49 4.12 4.73 15.00
N LYS A 50 3.90 3.90 13.97
CA LYS A 50 2.71 3.94 13.11
C LYS A 50 1.72 2.80 13.34
N PHE A 51 1.99 1.91 14.28
CA PHE A 51 1.10 0.75 14.52
C PHE A 51 -0.28 1.18 15.03
N ASP A 52 -0.35 2.19 15.89
CA ASP A 52 -1.62 2.69 16.41
C ASP A 52 -2.51 3.29 15.32
N ASP A 53 -1.92 3.95 14.32
CA ASP A 53 -2.67 4.50 13.20
C ASP A 53 -3.17 3.41 12.25
N VAL A 54 -2.38 2.34 12.06
CA VAL A 54 -2.85 1.12 11.37
C VAL A 54 -4.07 0.55 12.08
N TRP A 55 -4.02 0.44 13.42
CA TRP A 55 -5.14 -0.10 14.18
C TRP A 55 -6.41 0.74 14.10
N LYS A 56 -6.28 2.07 14.14
CA LYS A 56 -7.42 2.98 13.92
C LYS A 56 -8.02 2.82 12.52
N ALA A 57 -7.20 2.57 11.50
CA ALA A 57 -7.69 2.32 10.15
C ALA A 57 -8.39 0.95 10.04
N VAL A 58 -7.85 -0.08 10.70
CA VAL A 58 -8.48 -1.41 10.76
C VAL A 58 -9.85 -1.35 11.43
N GLU A 59 -9.99 -0.61 12.53
CA GLU A 59 -11.26 -0.43 13.24
C GLU A 59 -12.33 0.27 12.39
N LYS A 60 -11.92 1.18 11.50
CA LYS A 60 -12.82 1.88 10.57
C LYS A 60 -13.23 1.02 9.37
N MET A 61 -12.76 -0.23 9.29
CA MET A 61 -13.02 -1.15 8.18
C MET A 61 -12.62 -0.57 6.81
N ASP A 62 -11.59 0.27 6.80
CA ASP A 62 -11.04 0.78 5.55
C ASP A 62 -10.17 -0.29 4.88
N ALA A 63 -9.94 -0.16 3.57
CA ALA A 63 -8.91 -0.95 2.89
C ALA A 63 -7.53 -0.39 3.26
N ILE A 64 -6.55 -1.26 3.50
CA ILE A 64 -5.25 -0.84 4.04
C ILE A 64 -4.12 -1.57 3.34
N LEU A 65 -3.18 -0.79 2.78
CA LEU A 65 -1.89 -1.26 2.31
C LEU A 65 -0.82 -0.95 3.36
N ILE A 66 0.04 -1.92 3.64
CA ILE A 66 1.09 -1.80 4.64
C ILE A 66 2.40 -2.30 4.04
N SER A 67 3.38 -1.41 3.87
CA SER A 67 4.78 -1.81 3.64
C SER A 67 5.43 -2.10 4.99
N LEU A 68 5.98 -3.30 5.11
CA LEU A 68 6.75 -3.78 6.27
C LEU A 68 8.26 -3.55 6.09
N ASP A 69 8.65 -2.75 5.09
CA ASP A 69 10.05 -2.41 4.84
C ASP A 69 10.66 -1.73 6.07
N GLY A 70 11.80 -2.24 6.53
CA GLY A 70 12.54 -1.66 7.66
C GLY A 70 12.09 -2.15 9.04
N LEU A 71 11.13 -3.07 9.15
CA LEU A 71 10.83 -3.75 10.42
C LEU A 71 11.81 -4.91 10.68
N GLY A 72 12.31 -5.01 11.91
CA GLY A 72 13.08 -6.18 12.35
C GLY A 72 12.19 -7.43 12.46
N LEU A 73 12.79 -8.62 12.36
CA LEU A 73 12.05 -9.90 12.40
C LEU A 73 11.16 -10.06 13.64
N ASN A 74 11.63 -9.60 14.81
CA ASN A 74 10.85 -9.66 16.06
C ASN A 74 9.62 -8.74 16.01
N ASP A 75 9.79 -7.52 15.51
CA ASP A 75 8.70 -6.55 15.37
C ASP A 75 7.68 -7.02 14.32
N LEU A 76 8.16 -7.58 13.21
CA LEU A 76 7.33 -8.18 12.19
C LEU A 76 6.49 -9.33 12.76
N ARG A 77 7.12 -10.24 13.52
CA ARG A 77 6.42 -11.37 14.15
C ARG A 77 5.35 -10.87 15.12
N ARG A 78 5.67 -9.87 15.93
CA ARG A 78 4.71 -9.26 16.88
C ARG A 78 3.56 -8.59 16.12
N PHE A 79 3.87 -7.83 15.08
CA PHE A 79 2.88 -7.14 14.25
C PHE A 79 1.91 -8.12 13.58
N VAL A 80 2.42 -9.17 12.92
CA VAL A 80 1.58 -10.18 12.25
C VAL A 80 0.71 -10.95 13.24
N THR A 81 1.24 -11.26 14.43
CA THR A 81 0.47 -11.92 15.50
C THR A 81 -0.69 -11.05 15.96
N GLU A 82 -0.43 -9.76 16.19
CA GLU A 82 -1.45 -8.80 16.61
C GLU A 82 -2.48 -8.53 15.49
N LEU A 83 -2.00 -8.42 14.25
CA LEU A 83 -2.83 -8.24 13.06
C LEU A 83 -3.85 -9.37 12.91
N LYS A 84 -3.40 -10.63 13.04
CA LYS A 84 -4.27 -11.81 12.99
C LYS A 84 -5.33 -11.79 14.08
N ARG A 85 -5.02 -11.27 15.27
CA ARG A 85 -5.97 -11.15 16.38
C ARG A 85 -7.04 -10.09 16.11
N ARG A 86 -6.66 -8.95 15.51
CA ARG A 86 -7.55 -7.80 15.30
C ARG A 86 -8.38 -7.89 14.03
N VAL A 87 -7.85 -8.48 12.97
CA VAL A 87 -8.53 -8.64 11.68
C VAL A 87 -9.22 -10.01 11.64
N SER A 88 -10.15 -10.24 12.57
CA SER A 88 -10.92 -11.49 12.62
C SER A 88 -12.01 -11.56 11.55
N ASN A 89 -12.50 -10.41 11.09
CA ASN A 89 -13.61 -10.29 10.13
C ASN A 89 -13.21 -9.73 8.76
N GLY A 90 -11.91 -9.47 8.53
CA GLY A 90 -11.36 -8.99 7.26
C GLY A 90 -10.50 -10.06 6.57
N SER A 91 -10.01 -9.73 5.38
CA SER A 91 -9.06 -10.58 4.66
C SER A 91 -7.68 -9.91 4.61
N ILE A 92 -6.63 -10.70 4.82
CA ILE A 92 -5.24 -10.24 4.73
C ILE A 92 -4.57 -10.96 3.56
N TYR A 93 -3.92 -10.20 2.68
CA TYR A 93 -3.21 -10.70 1.51
C TYR A 93 -1.76 -10.23 1.54
N LEU A 94 -0.82 -11.13 1.23
CA LEU A 94 0.54 -10.75 0.87
C LEU A 94 0.60 -10.57 -0.64
N ILE A 95 0.44 -9.34 -1.12
CA ILE A 95 0.34 -9.05 -2.58
C ILE A 95 1.72 -9.01 -3.24
N ARG A 96 2.75 -8.62 -2.49
CA ARG A 96 4.16 -8.62 -2.87
C ARG A 96 4.95 -8.54 -1.58
N TRP A 97 6.02 -9.31 -1.40
CA TRP A 97 6.87 -9.10 -0.22
C TRP A 97 7.60 -7.74 -0.31
N PRO A 98 7.61 -6.89 0.74
CA PRO A 98 7.03 -7.05 2.08
C PRO A 98 5.77 -6.17 2.31
N ILE A 99 4.86 -6.14 1.35
CA ILE A 99 3.61 -5.38 1.33
C ILE A 99 2.40 -6.28 1.60
N LEU A 100 1.63 -5.92 2.64
CA LEU A 100 0.34 -6.52 2.96
C LEU A 100 -0.81 -5.64 2.48
N LEU A 101 -1.89 -6.28 2.05
CA LEU A 101 -3.18 -5.66 1.80
C LEU A 101 -4.20 -6.25 2.78
N ILE A 102 -4.89 -5.40 3.51
CA ILE A 102 -6.01 -5.75 4.38
C ILE A 102 -7.28 -5.19 3.74
N LEU A 103 -8.27 -6.05 3.55
CA LEU A 103 -9.56 -5.68 3.00
C LEU A 103 -10.68 -5.93 4.01
N PRO A 104 -11.68 -5.04 4.10
CA PRO A 104 -12.89 -5.29 4.86
C PRO A 104 -13.74 -6.41 4.21
N ARG A 105 -14.66 -6.99 4.98
CA ARG A 105 -15.45 -8.16 4.56
C ARG A 105 -16.25 -7.99 3.26
N HIS A 106 -16.66 -6.75 2.94
CA HIS A 106 -17.44 -6.44 1.74
C HIS A 106 -16.56 -6.34 0.47
N MET A 107 -15.24 -6.32 0.62
CA MET A 107 -14.28 -6.26 -0.48
C MET A 107 -13.59 -7.61 -0.70
N LYS A 108 -13.17 -7.87 -1.94
CA LYS A 108 -12.40 -9.04 -2.31
C LYS A 108 -11.33 -8.67 -3.33
N LEU A 109 -10.11 -9.16 -3.13
CA LEU A 109 -9.05 -9.07 -4.13
C LEU A 109 -9.29 -10.11 -5.22
N VAL A 110 -9.31 -9.67 -6.48
CA VAL A 110 -9.37 -10.53 -7.67
C VAL A 110 -8.02 -10.41 -8.40
N VAL A 111 -7.36 -11.55 -8.65
CA VAL A 111 -6.04 -11.60 -9.29
C VAL A 111 -6.21 -12.06 -10.74
N HIS A 112 -5.64 -11.31 -11.67
CA HIS A 112 -5.57 -11.68 -13.09
C HIS A 112 -4.13 -12.03 -13.46
N SER A 113 -3.97 -13.07 -14.26
CA SER A 113 -2.69 -13.65 -14.70
C SER A 113 -2.48 -13.45 -16.19
#